data_AF-A0A485BJ90-F1
#
_entry.id   AF-A0A485BJ90-F1
#
_cell.length_a   1.000
_cell.length_b   1.000
_cell.length_c   1.000
_cell.angle_alpha   90.00
_cell.angle_beta   90.00
_cell.angle_gamma   90.00
#
_symmetry.space_group_name_H-M   'P 1'
#
loop_
_entity.id
_entity.type
_entity.pdbx_description
1 polymer ?
#
loop_
_entity_poly.entity_id
_entity_poly.type
_entity_poly.pdbx_seq_one_letter_code
_entity_poly.pdbx_strand_id
1 'polypeptide(L)'
;MTPMKFASRSTTASPSTTQNARVITLRSNICVAKRRCASCSRTFRKRWKNSVEIAKRCNVTVRLGEYFLPQFPTGDMTTEDFLVAKSHEGLEERLEFLFPDPEVRAQKRPPYDERLEIELKVINQMGFPGYFLIVMEFIQWSKDNGVPVGPGRGSGAGSLVAYALKITDLDPLEFDLLFERFLNPERVSMPDFDVDFCMEKRDQVIEHVADMYGS
;
A
#
# COMPACT_ATOMS: atom_id res chain seq x y z
N MET A 1 -36.32 12.38 13.00
CA MET A 1 -35.56 11.13 13.12
C MET A 1 -36.39 10.01 12.53
N THR A 2 -36.01 9.53 11.34
CA THR A 2 -36.59 8.33 10.70
C THR A 2 -35.51 7.80 9.74
N PRO A 3 -35.21 6.49 9.71
CA PRO A 3 -33.95 6.01 9.16
C PRO A 3 -33.98 5.87 7.62
N MET A 4 -32.84 6.15 6.99
CA MET A 4 -32.55 5.83 5.60
C MET A 4 -32.57 4.31 5.39
N LYS A 5 -33.37 3.82 4.44
CA LYS A 5 -33.24 2.46 3.91
C LYS A 5 -32.38 2.50 2.64
N PHE A 6 -31.20 1.89 2.69
CA PHE A 6 -30.45 1.51 1.49
C PHE A 6 -31.10 0.26 0.88
N ALA A 7 -31.59 0.38 -0.35
CA ALA A 7 -32.07 -0.76 -1.11
C ALA A 7 -30.91 -1.32 -1.94
N SER A 8 -30.34 -2.45 -1.51
CA SER A 8 -29.53 -3.31 -2.37
C SER A 8 -30.46 -4.18 -3.20
N ARG A 9 -30.39 -4.08 -4.52
CA ARG A 9 -30.92 -5.11 -5.41
C ARG A 9 -29.74 -5.96 -5.86
N SER A 10 -29.72 -7.21 -5.40
CA SER A 10 -28.94 -8.29 -5.97
C SER A 10 -29.51 -8.63 -7.34
N THR A 11 -28.67 -8.65 -8.35
CA THR A 11 -28.96 -9.37 -9.59
C THR A 11 -27.81 -10.32 -9.82
N THR A 12 -28.17 -11.60 -9.84
CA THR A 12 -27.31 -12.77 -10.03
C THR A 12 -26.54 -12.68 -11.35
N ALA A 13 -25.23 -12.91 -11.29
CA ALA A 13 -24.42 -13.24 -12.46
C ALA A 13 -23.35 -14.27 -12.07
N SER A 14 -23.31 -15.37 -12.81
CA SER A 14 -22.19 -16.32 -12.90
C SER A 14 -21.25 -15.90 -14.06
N PRO A 15 -20.00 -16.41 -14.09
CA PRO A 15 -18.83 -15.55 -14.16
C PRO A 15 -18.24 -15.45 -15.57
N SER A 16 -17.82 -14.24 -15.94
CA SER A 16 -16.78 -14.07 -16.95
C SER A 16 -15.87 -12.91 -16.56
N THR A 17 -14.59 -13.23 -16.59
CA THR A 17 -13.41 -12.45 -16.28
C THR A 17 -13.42 -11.07 -16.93
N THR A 18 -13.66 -10.02 -16.16
CA THR A 18 -13.07 -8.69 -16.42
C THR A 18 -13.09 -7.91 -15.11
N GLN A 19 -11.91 -7.67 -14.52
CA GLN A 19 -11.77 -6.90 -13.29
C GLN A 19 -12.39 -5.51 -13.49
N ASN A 20 -13.39 -5.22 -12.65
CA ASN A 20 -14.14 -3.97 -12.63
C ASN A 20 -13.24 -2.80 -12.26
N ALA A 21 -12.71 -2.08 -13.24
CA ALA A 21 -12.34 -0.69 -13.05
C ALA A 21 -13.62 0.08 -12.69
N ARG A 22 -13.80 0.42 -11.41
CA ARG A 22 -14.88 1.30 -10.97
C ARG A 22 -14.57 2.72 -11.45
N VAL A 23 -14.94 3.01 -12.69
CA VAL A 23 -14.98 4.38 -13.21
C VAL A 23 -16.09 5.11 -12.45
N ILE A 24 -15.74 5.85 -11.41
CA ILE A 24 -16.67 6.79 -10.79
C ILE A 24 -16.81 7.98 -11.75
N THR A 25 -17.79 7.90 -12.65
CA THR A 25 -18.28 9.10 -13.31
C THR A 25 -18.97 9.92 -12.22
N LEU A 26 -18.42 11.09 -11.88
CA LEU A 26 -19.08 12.08 -11.04
C LEU A 26 -20.36 12.55 -11.74
N ARG A 27 -21.43 11.77 -11.65
CA ARG A 27 -22.76 12.21 -12.04
C ARG A 27 -23.21 13.21 -10.98
N SER A 28 -23.05 14.48 -11.30
CA SER A 28 -23.58 15.60 -10.50
C SER A 28 -25.02 15.31 -10.10
N ASN A 29 -25.28 15.19 -8.79
CA ASN A 29 -26.63 15.02 -8.26
C ASN A 29 -27.45 16.30 -8.50
N ILE A 30 -28.19 16.36 -9.62
CA ILE A 30 -29.16 17.42 -9.95
C ILE A 30 -30.44 17.32 -9.07
N CYS A 31 -30.40 16.62 -7.94
CA CYS A 31 -31.62 16.18 -7.24
C CYS A 31 -32.35 17.26 -6.43
N VAL A 32 -31.77 18.41 -6.12
CA VAL A 32 -32.42 19.35 -5.17
C VAL A 32 -33.40 20.33 -5.83
N ALA A 33 -33.29 20.62 -7.13
CA ALA A 33 -33.99 21.78 -7.72
C ALA A 33 -34.88 21.50 -8.94
N LYS A 34 -35.28 20.25 -9.21
CA LYS A 34 -36.23 19.97 -10.30
C LYS A 34 -37.67 20.44 -10.02
N ARG A 35 -38.16 20.41 -8.76
CA ARG A 35 -39.59 20.72 -8.46
C ARG A 35 -39.90 22.18 -8.12
N ARG A 36 -38.93 22.98 -7.64
CA ARG A 36 -39.17 24.39 -7.25
C ARG A 36 -38.85 25.44 -8.33
N CYS A 37 -38.22 25.07 -9.45
CA CYS A 37 -37.77 26.03 -10.47
C CYS A 37 -38.79 26.38 -11.57
N ALA A 38 -39.97 25.75 -11.60
CA ALA A 38 -40.95 25.99 -12.65
C ALA A 38 -41.59 27.39 -12.57
N SER A 39 -41.61 28.01 -11.39
CA SER A 39 -42.18 29.34 -11.13
C SER A 39 -41.17 30.49 -11.18
N CYS A 40 -39.91 30.24 -11.54
CA CYS A 40 -38.83 31.23 -11.47
C CYS A 40 -38.63 32.02 -12.78
N SER A 41 -38.12 33.26 -12.68
CA SER A 41 -37.99 34.22 -13.78
C SER A 41 -37.21 33.68 -15.00
N ARG A 42 -37.47 34.21 -16.21
CA ARG A 42 -36.83 33.77 -17.48
C ARG A 42 -35.30 33.70 -17.39
N THR A 43 -34.67 34.62 -16.66
CA THR A 43 -33.22 34.68 -16.44
C THR A 43 -32.69 33.49 -15.64
N PHE A 44 -33.46 33.03 -14.64
CA PHE A 44 -33.12 31.87 -13.81
C PHE A 44 -33.16 30.56 -14.62
N ARG A 45 -34.13 30.44 -15.54
CA ARG A 45 -34.24 29.28 -16.44
C ARG A 45 -33.04 29.14 -17.38
N LYS A 46 -32.47 30.26 -17.87
CA LYS A 46 -31.25 30.27 -18.70
C LYS A 46 -30.02 29.82 -17.91
N ARG A 47 -29.87 30.33 -16.67
CA ARG A 47 -28.79 29.93 -15.76
C ARG A 47 -28.82 28.43 -15.45
N TRP A 48 -30.00 27.88 -15.17
CA TRP A 48 -30.17 26.45 -14.90
C TRP A 48 -29.79 25.56 -16.09
N LYS A 49 -30.23 25.91 -17.31
CA LYS A 49 -29.85 25.17 -18.53
C LYS A 49 -28.35 25.20 -18.76
N ASN A 50 -27.70 26.34 -18.50
CA ASN A 50 -26.24 26.43 -18.58
C ASN A 50 -25.55 25.57 -17.51
N SER A 51 -26.05 25.51 -16.27
CA SER A 51 -25.48 24.63 -15.24
C SER A 51 -25.57 23.15 -15.62
N VAL A 52 -26.69 22.71 -16.22
CA VAL A 52 -26.84 21.32 -16.71
C VAL A 52 -25.91 21.05 -17.88
N GLU A 53 -25.73 22.02 -18.78
CA GLU A 53 -24.83 21.90 -19.92
C GLU A 53 -23.34 21.86 -19.50
N ILE A 54 -22.96 22.66 -18.50
CA ILE A 54 -21.62 22.62 -17.88
C ILE A 54 -21.40 21.26 -17.20
N ALA A 55 -22.37 20.77 -16.43
CA ALA A 55 -22.25 19.46 -15.76
C ALA A 55 -22.09 18.29 -16.74
N LYS A 56 -22.68 18.36 -17.94
CA LYS A 56 -22.48 17.36 -19.00
C LYS A 56 -21.10 17.43 -19.65
N ARG A 57 -20.47 18.61 -19.67
CA ARG A 57 -19.12 18.81 -20.22
C ARG A 57 -18.04 18.41 -19.22
N CYS A 58 -18.33 18.45 -17.94
CA CYS A 58 -17.42 18.03 -16.88
C CYS A 58 -17.43 16.50 -16.70
N ASN A 59 -16.65 15.79 -17.52
CA ASN A 59 -16.36 14.37 -17.31
C ASN A 59 -14.91 14.24 -16.83
N VAL A 60 -14.74 14.02 -15.52
CA VAL A 60 -13.43 13.73 -14.94
C VAL A 60 -13.40 12.25 -14.59
N THR A 61 -12.43 11.53 -15.16
CA THR A 61 -12.14 10.15 -14.78
C THR A 61 -11.05 10.18 -13.73
N VAL A 62 -11.41 9.88 -12.48
CA VAL A 62 -10.43 9.62 -11.42
C VAL A 62 -10.26 8.11 -11.34
N ARG A 63 -9.04 7.62 -11.59
CA ARG A 63 -8.72 6.22 -11.35
C ARG A 63 -8.60 6.02 -9.86
N LEU A 64 -9.36 5.06 -9.33
CA LEU A 64 -9.39 4.73 -7.91
C LEU A 64 -9.00 3.26 -7.77
N GLY A 65 -8.08 2.97 -6.84
CA GLY A 65 -7.57 1.62 -6.62
C GLY A 65 -6.35 1.24 -7.44
N GLU A 66 -5.82 2.14 -8.28
CA GLU A 66 -4.48 2.01 -8.86
C GLU A 66 -3.51 2.83 -8.00
N TYR A 67 -2.43 2.19 -7.55
CA TYR A 67 -1.39 2.82 -6.73
C TYR A 67 -0.26 3.32 -7.62
N PHE A 68 0.15 4.56 -7.41
CA PHE A 68 1.32 5.14 -8.06
C PHE A 68 2.43 5.23 -7.03
N LEU A 69 3.30 4.22 -7.02
CA LEU A 69 4.46 4.20 -6.13
C LEU A 69 5.59 5.03 -6.75
N PRO A 70 6.33 5.82 -5.95
CA PRO A 70 7.53 6.47 -6.43
C PRO A 70 8.59 5.43 -6.78
N GLN A 71 9.46 5.74 -7.74
CA GLN A 71 10.57 4.87 -8.08
C GLN A 71 11.68 5.02 -7.05
N PHE A 72 12.12 3.90 -6.49
CA PHE A 72 13.29 3.87 -5.62
C PHE A 72 14.56 3.87 -6.48
N PRO A 73 15.63 4.61 -6.11
CA PRO A 73 16.88 4.61 -6.87
C PRO A 73 17.59 3.27 -6.73
N THR A 74 17.38 2.37 -7.70
CA THR A 74 17.99 1.03 -7.73
C THR A 74 19.25 0.94 -8.60
N GLY A 75 19.74 2.09 -9.09
CA GLY A 75 20.87 2.16 -10.01
C GLY A 75 20.55 1.47 -11.33
N ASP A 76 21.45 0.58 -11.76
CA ASP A 76 21.32 -0.17 -13.02
C ASP A 76 20.47 -1.46 -12.90
N MET A 77 20.06 -1.82 -11.68
CA MET A 77 19.30 -3.05 -11.41
C MET A 77 17.79 -2.81 -11.42
N THR A 78 17.03 -3.87 -11.72
CA THR A 78 15.58 -3.85 -11.56
C THR A 78 15.21 -3.78 -10.07
N THR A 79 14.06 -3.19 -9.76
CA THR A 79 13.57 -3.10 -8.37
C THR A 79 13.36 -4.46 -7.72
N GLU A 80 13.01 -5.46 -8.51
CA GLU A 80 12.82 -6.84 -8.08
C GLU A 80 14.16 -7.49 -7.70
N ASP A 81 15.15 -7.41 -8.59
CA ASP A 81 16.48 -8.00 -8.33
C ASP A 81 17.17 -7.31 -7.15
N PHE A 82 17.01 -5.99 -7.02
CA PHE A 82 17.57 -5.24 -5.91
C PHE A 82 16.95 -5.66 -4.57
N LEU A 83 15.62 -5.89 -4.53
CA LEU A 83 14.95 -6.41 -3.35
C LEU A 83 15.47 -7.79 -2.98
N VAL A 84 15.58 -8.71 -3.95
CA VAL A 84 16.08 -10.07 -3.72
C VAL A 84 17.48 -10.03 -3.13
N ALA A 85 18.41 -9.27 -3.74
CA ALA A 85 19.77 -9.13 -3.25
C ALA A 85 19.83 -8.60 -1.81
N LYS A 86 19.07 -7.54 -1.50
CA LYS A 86 19.02 -6.95 -0.16
C LYS A 86 18.38 -7.87 0.87
N SER A 87 17.36 -8.63 0.49
CA SER A 87 16.70 -9.59 1.36
C SER A 87 17.61 -10.77 1.72
N HIS A 88 18.41 -11.28 0.77
CA HIS A 88 19.41 -12.31 1.07
C HIS A 88 20.53 -11.78 1.98
N GLU A 89 21.08 -10.60 1.68
CA GLU A 89 22.10 -9.95 2.51
C GLU A 89 21.59 -9.74 3.96
N GLY A 90 20.38 -9.21 4.10
CA GLY A 90 19.76 -8.99 5.41
C GLY A 90 19.44 -10.29 6.15
N LEU A 91 19.04 -11.35 5.44
CA LEU A 91 18.80 -12.65 6.06
C LEU A 91 20.08 -13.26 6.62
N GLU A 92 21.21 -13.16 5.92
CA GLU A 92 22.50 -13.65 6.41
C GLU A 92 22.90 -12.97 7.72
N GLU A 93 22.79 -11.64 7.81
CA GLU A 93 23.06 -10.89 9.04
C GLU A 93 22.15 -11.34 10.20
N ARG A 94 20.86 -11.59 9.94
CA ARG A 94 19.91 -12.08 10.94
C ARG A 94 20.22 -13.50 11.38
N LEU A 95 20.58 -14.39 10.46
CA LEU A 95 20.96 -15.78 10.77
C LEU A 95 22.26 -15.85 11.57
N GLU A 96 23.22 -14.96 11.30
CA GLU A 96 24.43 -14.81 12.11
C GLU A 96 24.12 -14.39 13.54
N PHE A 97 23.16 -13.49 13.72
CA PHE A 97 22.71 -13.03 15.03
C PHE A 97 21.92 -14.09 15.81
N LEU A 98 20.98 -14.79 15.16
CA LEU A 98 20.14 -15.82 15.78
C LEU A 98 20.91 -17.10 16.09
N PHE A 99 21.78 -17.52 15.16
CA PHE A 99 22.57 -18.75 15.27
C PHE A 99 24.06 -18.43 15.07
N PRO A 100 24.77 -18.05 16.16
CA PRO A 100 26.21 -17.80 16.11
C PRO A 100 27.00 -19.05 15.70
N ASP A 101 26.49 -20.24 16.01
CA ASP A 101 27.10 -21.52 15.66
C ASP A 101 26.83 -21.90 14.18
N PRO A 102 27.88 -22.09 13.37
CA PRO A 102 27.75 -22.43 11.95
C PRO A 102 27.04 -23.77 11.68
N GLU A 103 27.22 -24.77 12.54
CA GLU A 103 26.61 -26.09 12.35
C GLU A 103 25.10 -26.04 12.58
N VAL A 104 24.68 -25.33 13.62
CA VAL A 104 23.26 -25.09 13.91
C VAL A 104 22.63 -24.22 12.82
N ARG A 105 23.33 -23.19 12.36
CA ARG A 105 22.88 -22.33 11.26
C ARG A 105 22.64 -23.13 9.99
N ALA A 106 23.56 -24.00 9.59
CA ALA A 106 23.41 -24.84 8.40
C ALA A 106 22.18 -25.77 8.48
N GLN A 107 21.85 -26.28 9.67
CA GLN A 107 20.66 -27.11 9.87
C GLN A 107 19.36 -26.30 9.89
N LYS A 108 19.38 -25.08 10.43
CA LYS A 108 18.21 -24.22 10.60
C LYS A 108 17.93 -23.30 9.42
N ARG A 109 18.89 -23.07 8.53
CA ARG A 109 18.78 -22.20 7.35
C ARG A 109 17.73 -22.61 6.31
N PRO A 110 17.57 -23.90 5.92
CA PRO A 110 16.65 -24.29 4.84
C PRO A 110 15.21 -23.75 4.97
N PRO A 111 14.52 -23.81 6.14
CA PRO A 111 13.18 -23.25 6.26
C PRO A 111 13.11 -21.72 6.09
N TYR A 112 14.19 -20.98 6.40
CA TYR A 112 14.23 -19.53 6.17
C TYR A 112 14.36 -19.21 4.69
N ASP A 113 15.26 -19.91 3.98
CA ASP A 113 15.47 -19.71 2.56
C ASP A 113 14.19 -20.04 1.77
N GLU A 114 13.54 -21.18 2.07
CA GLU A 114 12.27 -21.57 1.43
C GLU A 114 11.18 -20.52 1.66
N ARG A 115 11.04 -20.02 2.90
CA ARG A 115 10.04 -18.99 3.22
C ARG A 115 10.36 -17.68 2.52
N LEU A 116 11.63 -17.27 2.48
CA LEU A 116 12.07 -16.03 1.84
C LEU A 116 11.74 -16.05 0.35
N GLU A 117 12.04 -17.14 -0.35
CA GLU A 117 11.76 -17.28 -1.79
C GLU A 117 10.26 -17.21 -2.09
N ILE A 118 9.42 -17.85 -1.27
CA ILE A 118 7.96 -17.80 -1.41
C ILE A 118 7.46 -16.36 -1.25
N GLU A 119 7.90 -15.65 -0.21
CA GLU A 119 7.49 -14.27 0.04
C GLU A 119 7.97 -13.32 -1.08
N LEU A 120 9.25 -13.40 -1.47
CA LEU A 120 9.83 -12.60 -2.55
C LEU A 120 9.07 -12.78 -3.86
N LYS A 121 8.72 -14.03 -4.20
CA LYS A 121 7.94 -14.33 -5.41
C LYS A 121 6.58 -13.67 -5.38
N VAL A 122 5.86 -13.72 -4.25
CA VAL A 122 4.55 -13.10 -4.12
C VAL A 122 4.65 -11.56 -4.18
N ILE A 123 5.65 -10.97 -3.52
CA ILE A 123 5.87 -9.51 -3.52
C ILE A 123 6.17 -9.00 -4.94
N ASN A 124 7.03 -9.70 -5.68
CA ASN A 124 7.37 -9.35 -7.05
C ASN A 124 6.17 -9.53 -7.99
N GLN A 125 5.41 -10.62 -7.85
CA GLN A 125 4.20 -10.84 -8.64
C GLN A 125 3.12 -9.77 -8.43
N MET A 126 3.01 -9.24 -7.20
CA MET A 126 2.04 -8.19 -6.88
C MET A 126 2.53 -6.78 -7.21
N GLY A 127 3.79 -6.61 -7.60
CA GLY A 127 4.34 -5.31 -7.99
C GLY A 127 4.58 -4.37 -6.80
N PHE A 128 4.85 -4.92 -5.62
CA PHE A 128 5.20 -4.13 -4.42
C PHE A 128 6.68 -4.08 -4.04
N PRO A 129 7.69 -4.45 -4.86
CA PRO A 129 9.07 -4.45 -4.41
C PRO A 129 9.57 -3.05 -4.05
N GLY A 130 9.16 -2.03 -4.83
CA GLY A 130 9.51 -0.64 -4.54
C GLY A 130 9.00 -0.14 -3.19
N TYR A 131 7.80 -0.55 -2.78
CA TYR A 131 7.24 -0.17 -1.48
C TYR A 131 8.09 -0.71 -0.32
N PHE A 132 8.53 -1.97 -0.38
CA PHE A 132 9.41 -2.56 0.63
C PHE A 132 10.76 -1.85 0.71
N LEU A 133 11.34 -1.49 -0.43
CA LEU A 133 12.62 -0.77 -0.49
C LEU A 133 12.51 0.64 0.14
N ILE A 134 11.44 1.36 -0.17
CA ILE A 134 11.17 2.68 0.41
C ILE A 134 11.04 2.57 1.93
N VAL A 135 10.25 1.61 2.43
CA VAL A 135 10.04 1.43 3.87
C VAL A 135 11.31 1.01 4.59
N MET A 136 12.11 0.11 3.99
CA MET A 136 13.42 -0.28 4.53
C MET A 136 14.34 0.94 4.67
N GLU A 137 14.53 1.70 3.59
CA GLU A 137 15.42 2.87 3.59
C GLU A 137 14.98 3.87 4.66
N PHE A 138 13.69 4.12 4.75
CA PHE A 138 13.13 5.07 5.69
C PHE A 138 13.34 4.68 7.16
N ILE A 139 13.18 3.38 7.47
CA ILE A 139 13.44 2.86 8.82
C ILE A 139 14.94 2.89 9.12
N GLN A 140 15.79 2.55 8.16
CA GLN A 140 17.24 2.59 8.33
C GLN A 140 17.72 4.02 8.57
N TRP A 141 17.30 4.98 7.74
CA TRP A 141 17.58 6.40 7.91
C TRP A 141 17.10 6.91 9.27
N SER A 142 15.92 6.49 9.70
CA SER A 142 15.37 6.86 11.01
C SER A 142 16.24 6.34 12.15
N LYS A 143 16.69 5.09 12.08
CA LYS A 143 17.62 4.50 13.06
C LYS A 143 18.94 5.28 13.10
N ASP A 144 19.50 5.63 11.94
CA ASP A 144 20.79 6.33 11.83
C ASP A 144 20.73 7.79 12.34
N ASN A 145 19.59 8.47 12.17
CA ASN A 145 19.36 9.84 12.65
C ASN A 145 18.71 9.89 14.06
N GLY A 146 18.61 8.72 14.72
CA GLY A 146 18.04 8.57 16.06
C GLY A 146 16.56 8.95 16.15
N VAL A 147 15.80 8.87 15.06
CA VAL A 147 14.35 9.06 15.03
C VAL A 147 13.70 7.79 15.58
N PRO A 148 13.04 7.83 16.76
CA PRO A 148 12.40 6.66 17.31
C PRO A 148 11.19 6.29 16.46
N VAL A 149 11.21 5.06 15.95
CA VAL A 149 10.10 4.44 15.22
C VAL A 149 9.18 3.73 16.22
N GLY A 150 7.87 3.92 16.09
CA GLY A 150 6.89 3.29 16.94
C GLY A 150 6.90 1.76 16.80
N PRO A 151 6.40 1.01 17.81
CA PRO A 151 6.34 -0.45 17.77
C PRO A 151 5.24 -0.98 16.83
N GLY A 152 4.37 -0.11 16.31
CA GLY A 152 3.34 -0.46 15.33
C GLY A 152 3.97 -1.05 14.09
N ARG A 153 3.75 -2.34 13.85
CA ARG A 153 4.17 -3.05 12.62
C ARG A 153 3.04 -3.91 12.05
N GLY A 154 1.80 -3.58 12.42
CA GLY A 154 0.56 -4.19 11.91
C GLY A 154 0.65 -5.70 11.75
N SER A 155 0.14 -6.19 10.62
CA SER A 155 0.36 -7.57 10.15
C SER A 155 1.74 -7.78 9.52
N GLY A 156 2.51 -6.72 9.29
CA GLY A 156 3.85 -6.77 8.68
C GLY A 156 4.89 -7.55 9.47
N ALA A 157 4.66 -7.79 10.78
CA ALA A 157 5.49 -8.68 11.59
C ALA A 157 5.51 -10.14 11.11
N GLY A 158 4.54 -10.56 10.30
CA GLY A 158 4.48 -11.92 9.73
C GLY A 158 5.29 -12.14 8.46
N SER A 159 5.99 -11.11 7.96
CA SER A 159 6.83 -11.23 6.77
C SER A 159 8.29 -11.43 7.16
N LEU A 160 8.88 -12.53 6.68
CA LEU A 160 10.32 -12.79 6.80
C LEU A 160 11.14 -11.79 5.98
N VAL A 161 10.63 -11.34 4.83
CA VAL A 161 11.27 -10.26 4.06
C VAL A 161 11.36 -8.98 4.87
N ALA A 162 10.31 -8.61 5.60
CA ALA A 162 10.35 -7.43 6.47
C ALA A 162 11.38 -7.58 7.63
N TYR A 163 11.51 -8.79 8.16
CA TYR A 163 12.51 -9.09 9.20
C TYR A 163 13.95 -9.01 8.66
N ALA A 164 14.19 -9.58 7.48
CA ALA A 164 15.48 -9.53 6.80
C ALA A 164 15.91 -8.10 6.48
N LEU A 165 14.98 -7.26 5.99
CA LEU A 165 15.24 -5.85 5.68
C LEU A 165 15.25 -4.92 6.92
N LYS A 166 15.24 -5.48 8.15
CA LYS A 166 15.26 -4.72 9.41
C LYS A 166 14.08 -3.74 9.59
N ILE A 167 12.99 -3.97 8.87
CA ILE A 167 11.72 -3.25 9.01
C ILE A 167 11.04 -3.68 10.31
N THR A 168 11.06 -4.98 10.57
CA THR A 168 10.58 -5.60 11.80
C THR A 168 11.75 -6.26 12.54
N ASP A 169 11.61 -6.36 13.86
CA ASP A 169 12.62 -6.93 14.75
C ASP A 169 12.20 -8.28 15.36
N LEU A 170 11.06 -8.83 14.91
CA LEU A 170 10.52 -10.12 15.35
C LEU A 170 10.72 -11.18 14.27
N ASP A 171 11.18 -12.37 14.68
CA ASP A 171 11.32 -13.53 13.81
C ASP A 171 9.96 -14.21 13.58
N PRO A 172 9.41 -14.21 12.36
CA PRO A 172 8.12 -14.81 12.09
C PRO A 172 8.10 -16.34 12.18
N LEU A 173 9.24 -17.02 11.97
CA LEU A 173 9.32 -18.49 12.04
C LEU A 173 9.32 -18.99 13.48
N GLU A 174 9.87 -18.22 14.42
CA GLU A 174 9.84 -18.58 15.85
C GLU A 174 8.43 -18.43 16.45
N PHE A 175 7.66 -17.44 15.99
CA PHE A 175 6.33 -17.13 16.52
C PHE A 175 5.16 -17.65 15.66
N ASP A 176 5.42 -18.52 14.68
CA ASP A 176 4.44 -19.06 13.73
C ASP A 176 3.55 -17.96 13.09
N LEU A 177 4.16 -16.83 12.72
CA LEU A 177 3.45 -15.72 12.10
C LEU A 177 3.23 -15.99 10.60
N LEU A 178 1.99 -15.80 10.17
CA LEU A 178 1.55 -16.08 8.80
C LEU A 178 1.70 -14.84 7.91
N PHE A 179 2.44 -14.98 6.81
CA PHE A 179 2.63 -13.94 5.80
C PHE A 179 1.33 -13.65 5.05
N GLU A 180 0.48 -14.65 4.84
CA GLU A 180 -0.78 -14.56 4.10
C GLU A 180 -1.79 -13.62 4.80
N ARG A 181 -1.62 -13.41 6.10
CA ARG A 181 -2.40 -12.41 6.85
C ARG A 181 -1.99 -10.99 6.49
N PHE A 182 -0.71 -10.78 6.16
CA PHE A 182 -0.19 -9.50 5.72
C PHE A 182 -0.50 -9.26 4.25
N LEU A 183 -0.15 -10.22 3.39
CA LEU A 183 -0.23 -10.09 1.95
C LEU A 183 -0.75 -11.39 1.36
N ASN A 184 -1.99 -11.35 0.88
CA ASN A 184 -2.64 -12.51 0.29
C ASN A 184 -2.64 -12.38 -1.24
N PRO A 185 -2.03 -13.31 -1.99
CA PRO A 185 -2.06 -13.28 -3.45
C PRO A 185 -3.48 -13.36 -4.04
N GLU A 186 -4.44 -13.99 -3.35
CA GLU A 186 -5.84 -14.09 -3.81
C GLU A 186 -6.64 -12.80 -3.56
N ARG A 187 -6.15 -11.95 -2.66
CA ARG A 187 -6.78 -10.68 -2.31
C ARG A 187 -5.74 -9.56 -2.38
N VAL A 188 -5.74 -8.84 -3.50
CA VAL A 188 -4.96 -7.61 -3.66
C VAL A 188 -5.45 -6.57 -2.66
N SER A 189 -4.84 -6.56 -1.48
CA SER A 189 -4.93 -5.49 -0.50
C SER A 189 -3.60 -4.77 -0.41
N MET A 190 -3.67 -3.48 -0.14
CA MET A 190 -2.50 -2.66 0.11
C MET A 190 -1.70 -3.26 1.28
N PRO A 191 -0.41 -3.57 1.10
CA PRO A 191 0.45 -3.85 2.24
C PRO A 191 0.56 -2.56 3.05
N ASP A 192 0.09 -2.59 4.28
CA ASP A 192 0.20 -1.45 5.20
C ASP A 192 1.18 -1.81 6.29
N PHE A 193 2.42 -1.34 6.14
CA PHE A 193 3.33 -1.25 7.26
C PHE A 193 2.95 0.03 8.00
N ASP A 194 2.17 -0.09 9.08
CA ASP A 194 1.76 1.00 9.97
C ASP A 194 2.99 1.63 10.68
N VAL A 195 3.92 2.24 9.92
CA VAL A 195 5.15 2.82 10.44
C VAL A 195 4.86 4.21 10.98
N ASP A 196 4.71 4.27 12.30
CA ASP A 196 4.53 5.52 13.02
C ASP A 196 5.86 6.11 13.52
N PHE A 197 5.98 7.43 13.49
CA PHE A 197 7.13 8.18 14.03
C PHE A 197 6.71 9.07 15.18
N CYS A 198 7.63 9.34 16.10
CA CYS A 198 7.39 10.36 17.12
C CYS A 198 7.17 11.73 16.48
N MET A 199 6.13 12.44 16.94
CA MET A 199 5.72 13.75 16.42
C MET A 199 6.86 14.79 16.49
N GLU A 200 7.73 14.71 17.50
CA GLU A 200 8.81 15.67 17.73
C GLU A 200 9.84 15.71 16.59
N LYS A 201 10.00 14.60 15.87
CA LYS A 201 10.97 14.48 14.76
C LYS A 201 10.33 14.44 13.37
N ARG A 202 9.03 14.79 13.30
CA ARG A 202 8.28 14.83 12.04
C ARG A 202 8.94 15.71 10.98
N ASP A 203 9.48 16.86 11.37
CA ASP A 203 10.04 17.81 10.41
C ASP A 203 11.31 17.25 9.73
N GLN A 204 12.15 16.52 10.48
CA GLN A 204 13.34 15.84 9.94
C GLN A 204 12.93 14.78 8.90
N VAL A 205 11.88 14.02 9.22
CA VAL A 205 11.34 12.98 8.35
C VAL A 205 10.80 13.59 7.05
N ILE A 206 10.11 14.72 7.12
CA ILE A 206 9.58 15.43 5.95
C ILE A 206 10.71 15.96 5.08
N GLU A 207 11.75 16.53 5.68
CA GLU A 207 12.92 17.04 4.96
C GLU A 207 13.61 15.91 4.17
N HIS A 208 13.83 14.75 4.80
CA HIS A 208 14.40 13.57 4.12
C HIS A 208 13.54 13.09 2.95
N VAL A 209 12.23 12.95 3.14
CA VAL A 209 11.31 12.51 2.08
C VAL A 209 11.26 13.55 0.94
N ALA A 210 11.33 14.84 1.28
CA ALA A 210 11.40 15.90 0.28
C ALA A 210 12.72 15.87 -0.51
N ASP A 211 13.85 15.60 0.13
CA ASP A 211 15.14 15.47 -0.55
C ASP A 211 15.19 14.23 -1.45
N MET A 212 14.60 13.11 -1.00
CA MET A 212 14.61 11.84 -1.73
C MET A 212 13.62 11.80 -2.91
N TYR A 213 12.45 12.43 -2.79
CA TYR A 213 11.35 12.30 -3.76
C TYR A 213 10.81 13.63 -4.30
N GLY A 214 11.28 14.78 -3.81
CA GLY A 214 10.74 16.11 -4.08
C GLY A 214 11.48 16.93 -5.14
N SER A 215 12.04 16.29 -6.17
CA SER A 215 12.64 16.96 -7.34
C SER A 215 11.63 17.35 -8.41
#